data_AF-A0A7C2LS34-F1
#
_entry.id   AF-A0A7C2LS34-F1
#
_cell.length_a   1.000
_cell.length_b   1.000
_cell.length_c   1.000
_cell.angle_alpha   90.00
_cell.angle_beta   90.00
_cell.angle_gamma   90.00
#
_symmetry.space_group_name_H-M   'P 1'
#
loop_
_entity.id
_entity.type
_entity.pdbx_description
1 polymer ?
#
loop_
_entity_poly.entity_id
_entity_poly.type
_entity_poly.pdbx_seq_one_letter_code
_entity_poly.pdbx_strand_id
1 'polypeptide(L)' 'MSRTRILVTVVLGLALAALFTWQLHRERLVKACLASGGAWDGGGCGPPSLRPILRRDLQRS' A
#
# COMPACT_ATOMS: atom_id res chain seq x y z
N MET A 1 -5.06 -39.76 3.50
CA MET A 1 -4.71 -38.45 2.89
C MET A 1 -3.23 -38.46 2.54
N SER A 2 -2.85 -38.20 1.29
CA SER A 2 -1.45 -38.31 0.87
C SER A 2 -0.60 -37.21 1.51
N ARG A 3 0.60 -37.56 2.00
CA ARG A 3 1.56 -36.63 2.63
C ARG A 3 1.83 -35.39 1.76
N THR A 4 1.75 -35.54 0.44
CA THR A 4 1.83 -34.46 -0.55
C THR A 4 0.74 -33.40 -0.41
N ARG A 5 -0.51 -33.78 -0.13
CA ARG A 5 -1.62 -32.82 0.04
C ARG A 5 -1.39 -31.95 1.28
N ILE A 6 -0.89 -32.54 2.36
CA ILE A 6 -0.58 -31.82 3.60
C ILE A 6 0.54 -30.80 3.35
N LEU A 7 1.63 -31.22 2.71
CA LEU A 7 2.74 -30.34 2.34
C LEU A 7 2.28 -29.15 1.50
N VAL A 8 1.47 -29.39 0.46
CA VAL A 8 0.93 -28.33 -0.39
C VAL A 8 0.06 -27.36 0.41
N THR A 9 -0.82 -27.85 1.27
CA THR A 9 -1.67 -26.97 2.10
C THR A 9 -0.87 -26.12 3.07
N VAL A 10 0.19 -26.68 3.67
CA VAL A 10 1.07 -25.94 4.60
C VAL A 10 1.83 -24.86 3.85
N VAL A 11 2.45 -25.19 2.72
CA VAL A 11 3.19 -24.23 1.90
C VAL A 11 2.27 -23.11 1.41
N LEU A 12 1.07 -23.46 0.94
CA LEU A 12 0.09 -22.48 0.48
C LEU A 12 -0.38 -21.56 1.62
N GLY A 13 -0.64 -22.14 2.80
CA GLY A 13 -1.00 -21.38 3.99
C GLY A 13 0.10 -20.39 4.40
N LEU A 14 1.36 -20.82 4.38
CA LEU A 14 2.50 -19.94 4.66
C LEU A 14 2.64 -18.83 3.62
N ALA A 15 2.48 -19.14 2.33
CA ALA A 15 2.53 -18.14 1.27
C ALA A 15 1.43 -17.08 1.43
N LEU A 16 0.20 -17.49 1.75
CA LEU A 16 -0.90 -16.57 2.01
C LEU A 16 -0.65 -15.70 3.24
N ALA A 17 -0.13 -16.28 4.33
CA ALA A 17 0.23 -15.51 5.52
C ALA A 17 1.33 -14.46 5.23
N ALA A 18 2.33 -14.81 4.42
CA ALA A 18 3.37 -13.88 3.98
C ALA A 18 2.80 -12.74 3.13
N LEU A 19 1.89 -13.03 2.20
CA LEU A 19 1.21 -12.00 1.40
C LEU A 19 0.35 -11.07 2.27
N PHE A 20 -0.38 -11.63 3.23
CA PHE A 20 -1.25 -10.84 4.10
C PHE A 20 -0.45 -9.90 5.00
N THR A 21 0.64 -10.39 5.59
CA THR A 21 1.55 -9.55 6.39
C THR A 21 2.21 -8.46 5.56
N TRP A 22 2.60 -8.77 4.32
CA TRP A 22 3.13 -7.77 3.38
C TRP A 22 2.11 -6.68 3.04
N GLN A 23 0.85 -7.04 2.77
CA GLN A 23 -0.23 -6.09 2.49
C GLN A 23 -0.47 -5.15 3.68
N LEU A 24 -0.57 -5.70 4.90
CA LEU A 24 -0.73 -4.90 6.12
C LEU A 24 0.43 -3.91 6.32
N HIS A 25 1.66 -4.34 6.03
CA HIS A 25 2.82 -3.46 6.12
C HIS A 25 2.74 -2.32 5.09
N ARG A 26 2.40 -2.63 3.84
CA ARG A 26 2.20 -1.63 2.78
C ARG A 26 1.11 -0.62 3.13
N GLU A 27 -0.03 -1.07 3.63
CA GLU A 27 -1.10 -0.18 4.07
C GLU A 27 -0.65 0.79 5.17
N ARG A 28 0.15 0.32 6.13
CA ARG A 28 0.68 1.19 7.20
C ARG A 28 1.58 2.29 6.62
N LEU A 29 2.44 1.96 5.66
CA LEU A 29 3.30 2.95 5.01
C LEU A 29 2.51 3.99 4.21
N VAL A 30 1.49 3.54 3.46
CA VAL A 30 0.60 4.44 2.72
C VAL A 30 -0.14 5.36 3.68
N LYS A 31 -0.74 4.81 4.76
CA LYS A 31 -1.45 5.59 5.77
C LYS A 31 -0.53 6.61 6.44
N ALA A 32 0.70 6.23 6.80
CA ALA A 32 1.68 7.14 7.37
C ALA A 32 2.04 8.28 6.41
N CYS A 33 2.26 7.97 5.14
CA CYS A 33 2.53 8.96 4.10
C CYS A 33 1.38 9.97 3.97
N LEU A 34 0.15 9.48 3.83
CA LEU A 34 -1.03 10.33 3.71
C LEU A 34 -1.28 11.16 4.97
N ALA A 35 -1.05 10.59 6.16
CA ALA A 35 -1.18 11.30 7.43
C ALA A 35 -0.16 12.45 7.57
N SER A 36 1.03 12.29 7.00
CA SER A 36 2.05 13.36 6.93
C SER A 36 1.75 14.43 5.88
N GLY A 37 0.66 14.29 5.11
CA GLY A 37 0.31 15.18 4.01
C GLY A 37 1.09 14.93 2.73
N GLY A 38 1.81 13.80 2.63
CA GLY A 38 2.49 13.36 1.41
C GLY A 38 1.55 12.71 0.41
N ALA A 39 2.08 12.40 -0.78
CA ALA A 39 1.37 11.66 -1.81
C ALA A 39 2.05 10.30 -2.06
N TRP A 40 1.25 9.22 -2.11
CA TRP A 40 1.77 7.89 -2.39
C TRP A 40 1.74 7.62 -3.91
N ASP A 41 2.90 7.31 -4.48
CA ASP A 41 3.07 7.10 -5.94
C ASP A 41 3.09 5.61 -6.35
N GLY A 42 2.88 4.69 -5.40
CA GLY A 42 2.92 3.25 -5.61
C GLY A 42 4.24 2.60 -5.20
N GLY A 43 5.33 3.36 -5.09
CA GLY A 43 6.65 2.89 -4.66
C GLY A 43 7.12 3.51 -3.36
N GLY A 44 6.73 4.75 -3.07
CA GLY A 44 7.13 5.49 -1.89
C GLY A 44 6.24 6.68 -1.58
N CYS A 45 6.67 7.45 -0.58
CA CYS A 45 6.01 8.68 -0.19
C CYS A 45 6.75 9.85 -0.84
N GLY A 46 6.07 10.54 -1.76
CA GLY A 46 6.55 11.78 -2.37
C GLY A 46 5.97 13.01 -1.69
N PRO A 47 6.54 14.20 -1.95
CA PRO A 47 5.92 15.46 -1.56
C PRO A 47 4.48 15.51 -2.13
N PRO A 48 3.55 16.23 -1.48
CA PRO A 48 2.20 16.38 -2.01
C PRO A 48 2.29 16.99 -3.40
N SER A 49 2.13 16.16 -4.43
CA SER A 49 1.91 16.62 -5.79
C SER A 49 0.70 17.53 -5.72
N LEU A 50 0.94 18.84 -5.83
CA LEU A 50 -0.07 19.87 -5.73
C LEU A 50 -1.31 19.40 -6.48
N ARG A 51 -2.37 19.07 -5.74
CA ARG A 51 -3.67 18.86 -6.35
C ARG A 51 -3.93 20.10 -7.20
N PRO A 52 -4.27 19.99 -8.50
CA PRO A 52 -4.49 21.14 -9.38
C PRO A 52 -5.68 22.03 -8.94
N ILE A 53 -6.33 21.72 -7.82
CA ILE A 53 -7.48 22.43 -7.26
C ILE A 53 -7.10 23.84 -6.81
N LEU A 54 -5.85 24.08 -6.34
CA LEU A 54 -5.44 25.43 -5.89
C LEU A 54 -5.14 26.42 -7.02
N ARG A 55 -4.99 25.97 -8.28
CA ARG A 55 -4.70 26.87 -9.40
C ARG A 55 -5.92 27.67 -9.88
N ARG A 56 -7.14 27.19 -9.63
CA ARG A 56 -8.36 27.87 -10.12
C ARG A 56 -8.64 29.18 -9.38
N ASP A 57 -8.32 29.29 -8.11
CA ASP A 57 -8.61 30.49 -7.32
C ASP A 57 -7.53 31.58 -7.44
N LEU A 58 -6.32 31.23 -7.88
CA LEU A 58 -5.22 32.19 -8.11
C LEU A 58 -5.31 32.91 -9.46
N GLN A 59 -6.19 32.48 -10.37
CA GLN A 59 -6.42 33.13 -11.67
C GLN A 59 -7.59 34.14 -11.65
N ARG A 60 -8.21 34.39 -10.49
CA ARG A 60 -9.37 35.31 -10.37
C ARG A 60 -9.07 36.59 -9.58
N SER A 61 -7.82 36.83 -9.20
CA SER A 61 -7.36 38.07 -8.58
C SER A 61 -6.82 39.04 -9.63
#